data_AF-A0A8S4QNP2-F1
#
_entry.id   AF-A0A8S4QNP2-F1
#
_cell.length_a   1.000
_cell.length_b   1.000
_cell.length_c   1.000
_cell.angle_alpha   90.00
_cell.angle_beta   90.00
_cell.angle_gamma   90.00
#
_symmetry.space_group_name_H-M   'P 1'
#
loop_
_entity.id
_entity.type
_entity.pdbx_description
1 polymer ?
#
loop_
_entity_poly.entity_id
_entity_poly.type
_entity_poly.pdbx_seq_one_letter_code
_entity_poly.pdbx_strand_id
1 'polypeptide(L)'
;MDAQQYSIYTIQLILHYLNYCRIVHLDLKGAPLKIAFLERVLSSIKKWGATGILIEWEDSFPYTGVIANIGSLTDASGDGMYTVEEVKHILYCAKENELEV
;
A
#
# COMPACT_ATOMS: atom_id res chain seq x y z
N MET A 1 -15.31 -25.97 -29.66
CA MET A 1 -14.03 -25.65 -29.00
C MET A 1 -13.21 -26.93 -29.00
N ASP A 2 -11.96 -26.87 -29.46
CA ASP A 2 -11.07 -28.02 -29.45
C ASP A 2 -10.46 -28.27 -28.06
N ALA A 3 -9.83 -29.43 -27.88
CA ALA A 3 -9.22 -29.84 -26.61
C ALA A 3 -8.08 -28.90 -26.16
N GLN A 4 -7.40 -28.26 -27.12
CA GLN A 4 -6.30 -27.34 -26.86
C GLN A 4 -6.83 -26.02 -26.29
N GLN A 5 -7.94 -25.53 -26.85
CA GLN A 5 -8.64 -24.34 -26.38
C GLN A 5 -9.23 -24.57 -24.98
N TYR A 6 -9.83 -25.73 -24.71
CA TYR A 6 -10.29 -26.10 -23.37
C TYR A 6 -9.17 -26.07 -22.34
N SER A 7 -8.02 -26.67 -22.67
CA SER A 7 -6.85 -26.69 -21.77
C SER A 7 -6.36 -25.28 -21.43
N ILE A 8 -6.27 -24.39 -22.43
CA ILE A 8 -5.88 -22.98 -22.23
C ILE A 8 -6.87 -22.27 -21.31
N TYR A 9 -8.18 -22.39 -21.56
CA TYR A 9 -9.20 -21.78 -20.71
C TYR A 9 -9.14 -22.29 -19.26
N THR A 10 -8.95 -23.60 -19.05
CA THR A 10 -8.83 -24.17 -17.71
C THR A 10 -7.61 -23.65 -16.98
N ILE A 11 -6.44 -23.55 -17.64
CA ILE A 11 -5.23 -22.96 -17.05
C ILE A 11 -5.46 -21.48 -16.70
N GLN A 12 -6.06 -20.70 -17.60
CA GLN A 12 -6.36 -19.29 -17.36
C GLN A 12 -7.30 -19.11 -16.16
N LEU A 13 -8.33 -19.96 -16.06
CA LEU A 13 -9.30 -19.94 -14.97
C LEU A 13 -8.66 -20.33 -13.64
N ILE A 14 -7.78 -21.34 -13.64
CA ILE A 14 -7.02 -21.77 -12.46
C ILE A 14 -6.06 -20.67 -12.05
N LEU A 15 -5.31 -20.04 -12.97
CA LEU A 15 -4.42 -18.91 -12.65
C LEU A 15 -5.21 -17.71 -12.11
N HIS A 16 -6.41 -17.46 -12.60
CA HIS A 16 -7.31 -16.43 -12.08
C HIS A 16 -7.83 -16.77 -10.67
N TYR A 17 -8.24 -18.02 -10.43
CA TYR A 17 -8.68 -18.50 -9.11
C TYR A 17 -7.54 -18.60 -8.08
N LEU A 18 -6.33 -18.91 -8.55
CA LEU A 18 -5.10 -18.94 -7.78
C LEU A 18 -4.41 -17.57 -7.74
N ASN A 19 -5.08 -16.50 -8.17
CA ASN A 19 -4.57 -15.13 -8.03
C ASN A 19 -4.68 -14.72 -6.56
N TYR A 20 -3.85 -15.34 -5.72
CA TYR A 20 -3.78 -15.13 -4.29
C TYR A 20 -3.52 -13.65 -4.02
N CYS A 21 -4.38 -13.03 -3.21
CA CYS A 21 -4.11 -11.71 -2.67
C CYS A 21 -2.84 -11.78 -1.81
N ARG A 22 -1.76 -11.19 -2.32
CA ARG A 22 -0.47 -11.07 -1.63
C ARG A 22 -0.37 -9.64 -1.14
N ILE A 23 -0.77 -9.44 0.11
CA ILE A 23 -0.82 -8.13 0.75
C ILE A 23 0.45 -7.93 1.57
N VAL A 24 1.12 -6.79 1.38
CA VAL A 24 2.21 -6.35 2.25
C VAL A 24 1.66 -5.42 3.32
N HIS A 25 1.86 -5.78 4.58
CA HIS A 25 1.50 -4.92 5.70
C HIS A 25 2.62 -3.88 5.93
N LEU A 26 2.27 -2.60 5.87
CA LEU A 26 3.14 -1.46 6.15
C LEU A 26 2.74 -0.88 7.51
N ASP A 27 3.52 -1.20 8.53
CA ASP A 27 3.40 -0.61 9.86
C ASP A 27 4.18 0.72 9.88
N LEU A 28 3.45 1.84 9.91
CA LEU A 28 4.00 3.19 9.92
C LEU A 28 3.85 3.86 11.30
N LYS A 29 3.35 3.11 12.29
CA LYS A 29 3.13 3.58 13.65
C LYS A 29 4.45 3.95 14.33
N GLY A 30 4.51 5.15 14.91
CA GLY A 30 5.64 5.68 15.68
C GLY A 30 6.93 5.93 14.87
N ALA A 31 7.02 5.45 13.63
CA ALA A 31 8.19 5.58 12.77
C ALA A 31 7.79 5.65 11.28
N PRO A 32 7.14 6.75 10.85
CA PRO A 32 6.72 6.90 9.46
C PRO A 32 7.95 6.94 8.53
N LEU A 33 7.84 6.24 7.40
CA LEU A 33 8.87 6.21 6.38
C LEU A 33 8.80 7.45 5.50
N LYS A 34 9.96 7.95 5.06
CA LYS A 34 10.01 9.06 4.10
C LYS A 34 9.31 8.68 2.81
N ILE A 35 8.58 9.62 2.22
CA ILE A 35 7.80 9.43 0.98
C ILE A 35 8.66 8.83 -0.14
N ALA A 36 9.84 9.40 -0.41
CA ALA A 36 10.75 8.91 -1.44
C ALA A 36 11.22 7.46 -1.20
N PHE A 37 11.26 7.01 0.07
CA PHE A 37 11.56 5.63 0.40
C PHE A 37 10.33 4.73 0.18
N LEU A 38 9.15 5.16 0.60
CA LEU A 38 7.89 4.45 0.35
C LEU A 38 7.65 4.22 -1.14
N GLU A 39 7.86 5.21 -2.01
CA GLU A 39 7.75 5.04 -3.47
C GLU A 39 8.61 3.88 -4.00
N ARG A 40 9.86 3.80 -3.53
CA ARG A 40 10.78 2.73 -3.91
C ARG A 40 10.33 1.38 -3.36
N VAL A 41 9.79 1.35 -2.14
CA VAL A 41 9.23 0.15 -1.53
C VAL A 41 8.04 -0.35 -2.34
N LEU A 42 7.06 0.51 -2.66
CA LEU A 42 5.87 0.17 -3.43
C LEU A 42 6.22 -0.43 -4.80
N SER A 43 7.16 0.20 -5.51
CA SER A 43 7.67 -0.34 -6.78
C SER A 43 8.36 -1.70 -6.62
N SER A 44 9.07 -1.90 -5.51
CA SER A 44 9.80 -3.16 -5.26
C SER A 44 8.85 -4.30 -4.90
N ILE A 45 7.90 -4.08 -3.98
CA ILE A 45 6.97 -5.13 -3.55
C ILE A 45 6.04 -5.57 -4.70
N LYS A 46 5.67 -4.66 -5.60
CA LYS A 46 4.94 -5.01 -6.83
C LYS A 46 5.77 -5.94 -7.72
N LYS A 47 7.05 -5.65 -7.93
CA LYS A 47 7.97 -6.52 -8.68
C LYS A 47 8.16 -7.89 -8.02
N TRP A 48 8.02 -7.96 -6.70
CA TRP A 48 8.04 -9.22 -5.94
C TRP A 48 6.71 -9.96 -5.94
N GLY A 49 5.68 -9.40 -6.59
CA GLY A 49 4.39 -10.04 -6.82
C GLY A 49 3.28 -9.62 -5.87
N ALA A 50 3.47 -8.60 -5.02
CA ALA A 50 2.38 -8.08 -4.20
C ALA A 50 1.21 -7.61 -5.08
N THR A 51 -0.01 -7.85 -4.60
CA THR A 51 -1.26 -7.44 -5.25
C THR A 51 -1.94 -6.30 -4.51
N GLY A 52 -1.55 -6.06 -3.26
CA GLY A 52 -2.04 -4.96 -2.45
C GLY A 52 -1.13 -4.65 -1.27
N ILE A 53 -1.50 -3.60 -0.56
CA ILE A 53 -0.87 -3.17 0.68
C ILE A 53 -1.96 -2.94 1.73
N LEU A 54 -1.62 -3.16 2.99
CA LEU A 54 -2.42 -2.75 4.13
C LEU A 54 -1.57 -1.76 4.91
N ILE A 55 -2.04 -0.53 5.06
CA ILE A 55 -1.30 0.53 5.75
C ILE A 55 -1.88 0.72 7.15
N GLU A 56 -1.05 0.48 8.16
CA GLU A 56 -1.35 0.84 9.55
C GLU A 56 -0.75 2.22 9.84
N TRP A 57 -1.63 3.21 10.00
CA TRP A 57 -1.20 4.60 10.21
C TRP A 57 -0.99 4.97 11.68
N GLU A 58 -1.89 4.54 12.58
CA GLU A 58 -2.02 5.03 13.96
C GLU A 58 -1.64 6.52 14.12
N ASP A 59 -0.59 6.84 14.87
CA ASP A 59 -0.17 8.20 15.23
C ASP A 59 0.52 8.97 14.09
N SER A 60 0.79 8.32 12.95
CA SER A 60 1.37 8.95 11.75
C SER A 60 0.32 9.59 10.82
N PHE A 61 -0.98 9.35 11.06
CA PHE A 61 -2.05 9.92 10.24
C PHE A 61 -2.33 11.40 10.57
N PRO A 62 -2.60 12.28 9.58
CA PRO A 62 -2.98 13.68 9.81
C PRO A 62 -4.41 13.80 10.35
N TYR A 63 -4.61 13.44 11.62
CA TYR A 63 -5.89 13.66 12.29
C TYR A 63 -6.20 15.15 12.45
N THR A 64 -7.49 15.50 12.43
CA THR A 64 -7.97 16.88 12.58
C THR A 64 -9.06 16.97 13.64
N GLY A 65 -9.37 18.20 14.09
CA GLY A 65 -10.43 18.44 15.06
C GLY A 65 -10.11 17.88 16.46
N VAL A 66 -11.10 17.28 17.11
CA VAL A 66 -11.00 16.83 18.51
C VAL A 66 -10.00 15.70 18.74
N ILE A 67 -9.63 14.97 17.68
CA ILE A 67 -8.68 13.85 17.71
C ILE A 67 -7.30 14.22 17.16
N ALA A 68 -7.05 15.51 16.85
CA ALA A 68 -5.74 15.96 16.37
C ALA A 68 -4.60 15.64 17.36
N ASN A 69 -4.92 15.54 18.65
CA ASN A 69 -3.97 15.18 19.71
C ASN A 69 -3.63 13.68 19.78
N ILE A 70 -4.31 12.82 19.02
CA ILE A 70 -4.02 11.38 18.94
C ILE A 70 -2.82 11.13 18.03
N GLY A 71 -2.61 11.98 17.03
CA GLY A 71 -1.38 11.92 16.25
C GLY A 71 -0.17 12.34 17.08
N SER A 72 1.03 11.92 16.66
CA SER A 72 2.30 12.29 17.30
C SER A 72 2.44 13.80 17.53
N LEU A 73 2.47 14.22 18.80
CA LEU A 73 2.40 15.62 19.29
C LEU A 73 3.70 16.43 19.09
N THR A 74 4.65 15.99 18.26
CA THR A 74 5.96 16.65 18.13
C THR A 74 6.10 17.46 16.84
N ASP A 75 6.62 18.68 16.99
CA ASP A 75 6.91 19.61 15.89
C ASP A 75 8.06 19.10 14.99
N ALA A 76 8.03 19.53 13.72
CA ALA A 76 8.73 18.99 12.55
C ALA A 76 10.29 19.07 12.49
N SER A 77 10.99 18.96 13.63
CA SER A 77 12.46 18.81 13.65
C SER A 77 12.89 17.33 13.71
N GLY A 78 12.17 16.45 13.02
CA GLY A 78 12.45 15.03 13.00
C GLY A 78 11.81 14.31 11.83
N ASP A 79 10.81 13.47 12.11
CA ASP A 79 10.14 12.61 11.11
C ASP A 79 8.68 12.34 11.57
N GLY A 80 7.85 13.39 11.68
CA GLY A 80 6.49 13.38 12.27
C GLY A 80 5.36 12.76 11.43
N MET A 81 4.10 13.18 11.65
CA MET A 81 2.92 12.72 10.89
C MET A 81 2.99 13.06 9.39
N TYR A 82 2.36 12.26 8.54
CA TYR A 82 2.12 12.64 7.15
C TYR A 82 1.14 13.81 7.08
N THR A 83 1.33 14.71 6.13
CA THR A 83 0.31 15.67 5.70
C THR A 83 -0.79 14.98 4.90
N VAL A 84 -1.94 15.64 4.73
CA VAL A 84 -3.05 15.12 3.91
C VAL A 84 -2.60 14.94 2.46
N GLU A 85 -1.76 15.83 1.94
CA GLU A 85 -1.19 15.79 0.61
C GLU A 85 -0.23 14.60 0.45
N GLU A 86 0.60 14.33 1.46
CA GLU A 86 1.48 13.17 1.47
C GLU A 86 0.71 11.85 1.54
N VAL A 87 -0.35 11.75 2.35
CA VAL A 87 -1.22 10.57 2.37
C VAL A 87 -1.84 10.35 0.99
N LYS A 88 -2.39 11.39 0.36
CA LYS A 88 -2.93 11.31 -1.00
C LYS A 88 -1.88 10.85 -2.01
N HIS A 89 -0.66 11.34 -1.87
CA HIS A 89 0.46 10.96 -2.73
C HIS A 89 0.86 9.48 -2.53
N ILE A 90 0.92 8.98 -1.29
CA ILE A 90 1.16 7.55 -0.99
C ILE A 90 0.09 6.67 -1.65
N LEU A 91 -1.19 7.02 -1.49
CA LEU A 91 -2.29 6.27 -2.09
C LEU A 91 -2.27 6.32 -3.62
N TYR A 92 -1.91 7.48 -4.19
CA TYR A 92 -1.70 7.63 -5.63
C TYR A 92 -0.56 6.72 -6.11
N CYS A 93 0.60 6.73 -5.46
CA CYS A 93 1.73 5.87 -5.82
C CYS A 93 1.37 4.39 -5.72
N ALA A 94 0.60 3.96 -4.72
CA ALA A 94 0.15 2.58 -4.62
C ALA A 94 -0.75 2.19 -5.80
N LYS A 95 -1.70 3.06 -6.16
CA LYS A 95 -2.56 2.87 -7.34
C LYS A 95 -1.76 2.80 -8.64
N GLU A 96 -0.78 3.68 -8.84
CA GLU A 96 0.10 3.68 -10.02
C GLU A 96 0.95 2.40 -10.10
N ASN A 97 1.26 1.77 -8.97
CA ASN A 97 1.92 0.46 -8.92
C ASN A 97 0.95 -0.72 -9.00
N GLU A 98 -0.34 -0.46 -9.30
CA GLU A 98 -1.40 -1.49 -9.33
C GLU A 98 -1.43 -2.33 -8.04
N LEU A 99 -1.31 -1.67 -6.89
CA LEU A 99 -1.50 -2.24 -5.57
C LEU A 99 -2.86 -1.79 -5.04
N GLU A 100 -3.70 -2.74 -4.67
CA GLU A 100 -4.93 -2.44 -3.90
C GLU A 100 -4.56 -1.88 -2.52
N VAL A 101 -5.31 -0.88 -2.04
CA VAL A 101 -5.13 -0.22 -0.74
C VAL A 101 -6.47 -0.14 -0.02
#